data_AF-A0A2N7C5D1-F1
#
_entry.id   AF-A0A2N7C5D1-F1
#
_cell.length_a   1.000
_cell.length_b   1.000
_cell.length_c   1.000
_cell.angle_alpha   90.00
_cell.angle_beta   90.00
_cell.angle_gamma   90.00
#
_symmetry.space_group_name_H-M   'P 1'
#
loop_
_entity.id
_entity.type
_entity.pdbx_description
1 polymer ?
#
loop_
_entity_poly.entity_id
_entity_poly.type
_entity_poly.pdbx_seq_one_letter_code
_entity_poly.pdbx_strand_id
1 'polypeptide(L)'
;MDSRIQLNIIKYVFSELSFIAVALALVYWLSGGDRSLLQTIGLIYCVAAAAKILTLWWQFRGSSFEISGGHLRFNGFACDIALKSSFLPRQIGSVVKLSYTVDTIQKRNIYLPKCVLSPENWTLILTLRT
;
A
#
# COMPACT_ATOMS: atom_id res chain seq x y z
N MET A 1 -3.09 -20.47 -16.16
CA MET A 1 -4.26 -19.74 -15.67
C MET A 1 -3.78 -18.33 -15.40
N ASP A 2 -3.94 -17.42 -16.36
CA ASP A 2 -3.42 -16.06 -16.24
C ASP A 2 -4.45 -15.22 -15.47
N SER A 3 -4.13 -14.93 -14.21
CA SER A 3 -4.99 -14.12 -13.35
C SER A 3 -4.39 -12.73 -13.20
N ARG A 4 -5.16 -11.71 -13.56
CA ARG A 4 -4.79 -10.30 -13.36
C ARG A 4 -5.25 -9.85 -11.97
N ILE A 5 -4.31 -9.39 -11.16
CA ILE A 5 -4.64 -8.80 -9.86
C ILE A 5 -4.94 -7.32 -10.08
N GLN A 6 -6.20 -6.95 -9.89
CA GLN A 6 -6.60 -5.54 -9.83
C GLN A 6 -6.40 -5.01 -8.42
N LEU A 7 -5.70 -3.88 -8.34
CA LEU A 7 -5.52 -3.13 -7.11
C LEU A 7 -6.68 -2.15 -6.93
N ASN A 8 -7.25 -2.13 -5.73
CA ASN A 8 -8.34 -1.23 -5.39
C ASN A 8 -7.79 0.05 -4.76
N ILE A 9 -7.48 1.04 -5.62
CA ILE A 9 -6.95 2.33 -5.18
C ILE A 9 -7.97 3.11 -4.34
N ILE A 10 -9.27 2.93 -4.58
CA ILE A 10 -10.33 3.58 -3.78
C ILE A 10 -10.26 3.11 -2.32
N LYS A 11 -10.10 1.80 -2.10
CA LYS A 11 -9.90 1.26 -0.74
C LYS A 11 -8.64 1.79 -0.07
N TYR A 12 -7.57 1.97 -0.85
CA TYR A 12 -6.33 2.57 -0.33
C TYR A 12 -6.55 4.01 0.14
N VAL A 13 -7.13 4.85 -0.70
CA VAL A 13 -7.44 6.26 -0.39
C VAL A 13 -8.33 6.34 0.85
N PHE A 14 -9.37 5.51 0.92
CA PHE A 14 -10.28 5.49 2.07
C PHE A 14 -9.58 5.07 3.37
N SER A 15 -8.67 4.09 3.29
CA SER A 15 -7.86 3.65 4.44
C SER A 15 -6.92 4.75 4.94
N GLU A 16 -6.24 5.48 4.04
CA GLU A 16 -5.34 6.59 4.43
C GLU A 16 -6.14 7.76 5.01
N LEU A 17 -7.28 8.12 4.42
CA LEU A 17 -8.17 9.17 4.95
C LEU A 17 -8.68 8.83 6.36
N SER A 18 -9.07 7.57 6.57
CA SER A 18 -9.50 7.09 7.88
C SER A 18 -8.37 7.19 8.91
N PHE A 19 -7.14 6.84 8.52
CA PHE A 19 -5.98 6.96 9.39
C PHE A 19 -5.68 8.41 9.78
N ILE A 20 -5.73 9.33 8.82
CA ILE A 20 -5.54 10.78 9.06
C ILE A 20 -6.62 11.31 10.00
N ALA A 21 -7.88 10.94 9.79
CA ALA A 21 -8.99 11.37 10.64
C ALA A 21 -8.79 10.92 12.09
N VAL A 22 -8.37 9.67 12.30
CA VAL A 22 -8.07 9.13 13.64
C VAL A 22 -6.85 9.84 14.27
N ALA A 23 -5.78 10.05 13.50
CA ALA A 23 -4.60 10.76 13.96
C ALA A 23 -4.92 12.21 14.37
N LEU A 24 -5.76 12.90 13.60
CA LEU A 24 -6.21 14.26 13.92
C LEU A 24 -7.11 14.30 15.14
N ALA A 25 -7.99 13.31 15.32
CA ALA A 25 -8.81 13.19 16.53
C ALA A 25 -7.94 12.99 17.78
N LEU A 26 -6.89 12.17 17.68
CA LEU A 26 -5.91 11.97 18.76
C LEU A 26 -5.14 13.25 19.08
N VAL A 27 -4.67 13.96 18.04
CA VAL A 27 -3.99 15.25 18.20
C VAL A 27 -4.93 16.28 18.84
N TYR A 28 -6.20 16.34 18.43
CA TYR A 28 -7.21 17.22 19.04
C TYR A 28 -7.37 16.94 20.53
N TRP A 29 -7.48 15.66 20.89
CA TRP A 29 -7.61 15.23 22.28
C TRP A 29 -6.38 15.61 23.12
N LEU A 30 -5.18 15.39 22.59
CA LEU A 30 -3.91 15.69 23.28
C LEU A 30 -3.63 17.19 23.37
N SER A 31 -4.08 17.97 22.40
CA SER A 31 -3.89 19.42 22.31
C SER A 31 -4.79 20.22 23.26
N GLY A 32 -5.75 19.57 23.93
CA GLY A 32 -6.73 20.27 24.76
C GLY A 32 -7.63 21.24 23.97
N GLY A 33 -7.75 21.03 22.65
CA GLY A 33 -8.58 21.84 21.77
C GLY A 33 -7.92 23.10 21.17
N ASP A 34 -6.59 23.26 21.22
CA ASP A 34 -5.93 24.35 20.48
C ASP A 34 -6.14 24.20 18.97
N ARG A 35 -6.93 25.14 18.42
CA ARG A 35 -7.35 25.16 17.01
C ARG A 35 -6.21 25.52 16.07
N SER A 36 -5.23 26.31 16.52
CA SER A 36 -4.13 26.76 15.66
C SER A 36 -3.16 25.61 15.35
N LEU A 37 -2.78 24.86 16.40
CA LEU A 37 -1.97 23.65 16.30
C LEU A 37 -2.70 22.57 15.48
N LEU A 38 -4.01 22.45 15.63
CA LEU A 38 -4.81 21.52 14.84
C LEU A 38 -4.81 21.82 13.34
N GLN A 39 -4.91 23.11 12.99
CA GLN A 39 -4.91 23.55 11.59
C GLN A 39 -3.56 23.27 10.93
N THR A 40 -2.46 23.61 11.60
CA THR A 40 -1.11 23.37 11.06
C THR A 40 -0.84 21.88 10.89
N ILE A 41 -1.14 21.06 11.91
CA ILE A 41 -0.92 19.61 11.85
C ILE A 41 -1.86 18.96 10.82
N GLY A 42 -3.12 19.37 10.78
CA GLY A 42 -4.09 18.93 9.77
C GLY A 42 -3.60 19.16 8.35
N LEU A 43 -3.07 20.35 8.07
CA LEU A 43 -2.57 20.69 6.75
C LEU A 43 -1.35 19.84 6.37
N ILE A 44 -0.40 19.64 7.31
CA ILE A 44 0.78 18.79 7.09
C ILE A 44 0.36 17.34 6.77
N TYR A 45 -0.56 16.76 7.56
CA TYR A 45 -1.04 15.39 7.32
C TYR A 45 -1.79 15.25 6.00
N CYS A 46 -2.65 16.21 5.66
CA CYS A 46 -3.38 16.22 4.39
C CYS A 46 -2.43 16.31 3.19
N VAL A 47 -1.41 17.19 3.24
CA VAL A 47 -0.41 17.33 2.18
C VAL A 47 0.42 16.05 2.05
N ALA A 48 0.89 15.48 3.16
CA ALA A 48 1.65 14.24 3.16
C ALA A 48 0.84 13.08 2.55
N ALA A 49 -0.43 12.97 2.90
CA ALA A 49 -1.31 11.95 2.36
C ALA A 49 -1.62 12.16 0.87
N ALA A 50 -1.86 13.40 0.44
CA ALA A 50 -2.07 13.72 -0.97
C ALA A 50 -0.84 13.34 -1.81
N ALA A 51 0.37 13.68 -1.34
CA ALA A 51 1.61 13.30 -2.00
C ALA A 51 1.77 11.78 -2.12
N LYS A 52 1.43 11.05 -1.05
CA LYS A 52 1.51 9.57 -1.00
C LYS A 52 0.47 8.91 -1.91
N ILE A 53 -0.75 9.41 -1.94
CA ILE A 53 -1.82 8.95 -2.84
C ILE A 53 -1.42 9.21 -4.30
N LEU A 54 -0.86 10.38 -4.60
CA LEU A 54 -0.45 10.74 -5.96
C LEU A 54 0.70 9.85 -6.46
N THR A 55 1.71 9.61 -5.62
CA THR A 55 2.84 8.73 -5.96
C THR A 55 2.39 7.29 -6.19
N LEU A 56 1.48 6.77 -5.36
CA LEU A 56 0.92 5.43 -5.57
C LEU A 56 0.01 5.36 -6.79
N TRP A 57 -0.81 6.38 -7.04
CA TRP A 57 -1.61 6.46 -8.26
C TRP A 57 -0.71 6.43 -9.50
N TRP A 58 0.37 7.20 -9.52
CA TRP A 58 1.35 7.16 -10.60
C TRP A 58 2.02 5.80 -10.77
N GLN A 59 2.43 5.16 -9.67
CA GLN A 59 3.02 3.82 -9.73
C GLN A 59 2.03 2.76 -10.24
N PHE A 60 0.74 2.85 -9.90
CA PHE A 60 -0.24 1.84 -10.27
C PHE A 60 -0.92 2.09 -11.61
N ARG A 61 -1.05 3.34 -12.07
CA ARG A 61 -1.75 3.70 -13.32
C ARG A 61 -1.18 3.01 -14.56
N GLY A 62 0.11 2.70 -14.57
CA GLY A 62 0.81 2.04 -15.67
C GLY A 62 1.22 0.59 -15.39
N SER A 63 0.74 0.00 -14.30
CA SER A 63 1.29 -1.26 -13.80
C SER A 63 0.24 -2.35 -13.71
N SER A 64 0.51 -3.49 -14.34
CA SER A 64 -0.30 -4.71 -14.19
C SER A 64 0.43 -5.74 -13.33
N PHE A 65 -0.32 -6.36 -12.42
CA PHE A 65 0.10 -7.56 -11.71
C PHE A 65 -0.53 -8.76 -12.41
N GLU A 66 0.31 -9.68 -12.86
CA GLU A 66 -0.10 -10.88 -13.58
C GLU A 66 0.47 -12.10 -12.88
N ILE A 67 -0.34 -13.13 -12.68
CA ILE A 67 0.13 -14.43 -12.19
C ILE A 67 0.28 -15.33 -13.40
N SER A 68 1.51 -15.77 -13.68
CA SER A 68 1.79 -16.68 -14.79
C SER A 68 2.80 -17.73 -14.35
N GLY A 69 2.54 -19.00 -14.67
CA GLY A 69 3.42 -20.12 -14.34
C GLY A 69 3.71 -20.31 -12.86
N GLY A 70 2.80 -19.91 -11.95
CA GLY A 70 3.03 -20.03 -10.51
C GLY A 70 3.94 -18.94 -9.93
N HIS A 71 4.24 -17.88 -10.68
CA HIS A 71 4.98 -16.73 -10.19
C HIS A 71 4.18 -15.44 -10.37
N LEU A 72 4.34 -14.52 -9.42
CA LEU A 72 3.80 -13.17 -9.55
C LEU A 72 4.72 -12.35 -10.47
N ARG A 73 4.15 -11.76 -11.51
CA ARG A 73 4.83 -10.85 -12.43
C ARG A 73 4.30 -9.43 -12.29
N PHE A 74 5.22 -8.48 -12.30
CA PHE A 74 4.92 -7.06 -12.34
C PHE A 74 5.45 -6.49 -13.64
N ASN A 75 4.54 -6.02 -14.51
CA ASN A 75 4.89 -5.47 -15.82
C ASN A 75 5.82 -6.40 -16.64
N GLY A 76 5.57 -7.71 -16.60
CA GLY A 76 6.37 -8.74 -17.28
C GLY A 76 7.57 -9.30 -16.49
N PHE A 77 8.00 -8.66 -15.41
CA PHE A 77 9.15 -9.10 -14.60
C PHE A 77 8.71 -10.00 -13.44
N ALA A 78 9.42 -11.10 -13.20
CA ALA A 78 9.18 -11.96 -12.04
C ALA A 78 9.48 -11.20 -10.72
N CYS A 79 8.60 -11.37 -9.73
CA CYS A 79 8.70 -10.70 -8.44
C CYS A 79 8.99 -11.69 -7.32
N ASP A 80 9.99 -11.37 -6.50
CA ASP A 80 10.18 -11.97 -5.18
C ASP A 80 9.20 -11.34 -4.19
N ILE A 81 8.52 -12.17 -3.40
CA ILE A 81 7.49 -11.73 -2.46
C ILE A 81 8.03 -11.82 -1.03
N ALA A 82 8.09 -10.70 -0.33
CA ALA A 82 8.49 -10.66 1.07
C ALA A 82 7.42 -9.94 1.92
N LEU A 83 6.83 -10.63 2.89
CA LEU A 83 5.96 -9.98 3.89
C LEU A 83 6.84 -9.19 4.87
N LYS A 84 6.70 -7.86 4.89
CA LYS A 84 7.61 -6.97 5.64
C LYS A 84 7.22 -6.79 7.12
N SER A 85 6.03 -7.26 7.52
CA SER A 85 5.47 -7.42 8.88
C SER A 85 4.04 -6.86 8.97
N SER A 86 3.30 -7.34 9.98
CA SER A 86 2.01 -6.83 10.42
C SER A 86 2.23 -5.90 11.61
N PHE A 87 1.88 -4.61 11.49
CA PHE A 87 2.03 -3.63 12.57
C PHE A 87 1.06 -3.89 13.75
N LEU A 88 0.00 -4.68 13.53
CA LEU A 88 -1.06 -4.97 14.50
C LEU A 88 -1.51 -6.45 14.47
N PRO A 89 -2.11 -6.97 15.56
CA PRO A 89 -2.79 -8.27 15.56
C PRO A 89 -3.82 -8.37 14.41
N ARG A 90 -4.03 -9.57 13.86
CA ARG A 90 -4.87 -9.83 12.65
C ARG A 90 -4.34 -9.28 11.32
N GLN A 91 -3.03 -9.05 11.19
CA GLN A 91 -2.43 -8.57 9.94
C GLN A 91 -2.91 -7.17 9.50
N ILE A 92 -3.45 -6.37 10.42
CA ILE A 92 -3.85 -5.00 10.14
C ILE A 92 -2.57 -4.18 9.87
N GLY A 93 -2.56 -3.41 8.77
CA GLY A 93 -1.38 -2.69 8.31
C GLY A 93 -0.30 -3.56 7.66
N SER A 94 -0.59 -4.83 7.32
CA SER A 94 0.40 -5.68 6.65
C SER A 94 0.76 -5.16 5.27
N VAL A 95 2.06 -5.17 4.99
CA VAL A 95 2.60 -4.75 3.70
C VAL A 95 3.41 -5.89 3.09
N VAL A 96 3.07 -6.24 1.87
CA VAL A 96 3.88 -7.12 1.03
C VAL A 96 4.87 -6.27 0.26
N LYS A 97 6.15 -6.58 0.40
CA LYS A 97 7.22 -6.06 -0.44
C LYS A 97 7.37 -6.99 -1.64
N LEU A 98 7.15 -6.45 -2.83
CA LEU A 98 7.44 -7.11 -4.09
C LEU A 98 8.76 -6.57 -4.62
N SER A 99 9.73 -7.44 -4.84
CA SER A 99 11.02 -7.04 -5.39
C SER A 99 11.16 -7.61 -6.79
N TYR A 100 11.45 -6.78 -7.78
CA TYR A 100 11.62 -7.21 -9.16
C TYR A 100 12.89 -6.61 -9.74
N THR A 101 13.52 -7.34 -10.65
CA THR A 101 14.76 -6.93 -11.31
C THR A 101 14.44 -6.46 -12.71
N VAL A 102 14.73 -5.19 -12.99
CA VAL A 102 14.65 -4.63 -14.34
C VAL A 102 16.04 -4.71 -14.97
N ASP A 103 16.13 -5.34 -16.15
CA ASP A 103 17.32 -5.41 -16.99
C ASP A 103 18.61 -5.75 -16.22
N THR A 104 18.57 -6.85 -15.45
CA THR A 104 19.71 -7.50 -14.76
C THR A 104 20.49 -6.68 -13.72
N ILE A 105 20.23 -5.38 -13.55
CA ILE A 105 21.08 -4.49 -12.72
C ILE A 105 20.29 -3.76 -11.62
N GLN A 106 19.00 -3.45 -11.83
CA GLN A 106 18.27 -2.60 -10.89
C GLN A 106 17.15 -3.37 -10.17
N LYS A 107 17.39 -3.72 -8.89
CA LYS A 107 16.36 -4.29 -8.01
C LYS A 107 15.44 -3.19 -7.50
N ARG A 108 14.19 -3.19 -7.96
CA ARG A 108 13.14 -2.26 -7.53
C ARG A 108 12.21 -2.94 -6.53
N ASN A 109 11.68 -2.16 -5.60
CA ASN A 109 10.79 -2.64 -4.57
C ASN A 109 9.46 -1.88 -4.62
N ILE A 110 8.36 -2.62 -4.63
CA ILE A 110 7.01 -2.09 -4.48
C ILE A 110 6.46 -2.58 -3.16
N TYR A 111 5.77 -1.69 -2.46
CA TYR A 111 5.14 -1.99 -1.19
C TYR A 111 3.63 -1.97 -1.41
N LEU A 112 3.00 -3.14 -1.29
CA LEU A 112 1.56 -3.32 -1.40
C LEU A 112 0.93 -3.47 -0.02
N PRO A 113 0.15 -2.49 0.43
CA PRO A 113 -0.68 -2.64 1.63
C PRO A 113 -1.78 -3.68 1.40
N LYS A 114 -2.11 -4.46 2.44
CA LYS A 114 -3.20 -5.45 2.40
C LYS A 114 -4.54 -4.87 1.98
N CYS A 115 -4.84 -3.62 2.38
CA CYS A 115 -6.12 -2.97 2.10
C CYS A 115 -6.39 -2.72 0.61
N VAL A 116 -5.34 -2.71 -0.22
CA VAL A 116 -5.44 -2.48 -1.67
C VAL A 116 -5.84 -3.75 -2.43
N LEU A 117 -5.70 -4.91 -1.78
CA LEU A 117 -5.96 -6.22 -2.38
C LEU A 117 -7.30 -6.78 -1.87
N SER A 118 -7.98 -7.57 -2.70
CA SER A 118 -9.07 -8.41 -2.21
C SER A 118 -8.50 -9.47 -1.26
N PRO A 119 -9.30 -10.00 -0.31
CA PRO A 119 -8.86 -11.08 0.56
C PRO A 119 -8.31 -12.28 -0.22
N GLU A 120 -8.97 -12.66 -1.30
CA GLU A 120 -8.56 -13.75 -2.21
C GLU A 120 -7.18 -13.47 -2.83
N ASN A 121 -6.99 -12.29 -3.42
CA ASN A 121 -5.71 -11.91 -4.05
C ASN A 121 -4.58 -11.81 -3.03
N TRP A 122 -4.87 -11.32 -1.82
CA TRP A 122 -3.90 -11.29 -0.72
C TRP A 122 -3.44 -12.70 -0.35
N THR A 123 -4.38 -13.63 -0.19
CA THR A 123 -4.06 -15.01 0.19
C THR A 123 -3.26 -15.70 -0.92
N LEU A 124 -3.64 -15.47 -2.17
CA LEU A 124 -2.94 -15.99 -3.34
C LEU A 124 -1.50 -15.44 -3.46
N ILE A 125 -1.30 -14.14 -3.28
CA ILE A 125 0.06 -13.54 -3.27
C ILE A 125 0.92 -14.16 -2.17
N LEU A 126 0.34 -14.43 -0.99
CA LEU A 126 1.07 -15.06 0.11
C LEU A 126 1.41 -16.53 -0.15
N THR A 127 0.58 -17.27 -0.89
CA THR A 127 0.91 -18.65 -1.28
C THR A 127 2.05 -18.73 -2.30
N LEU A 128 2.25 -17.68 -3.09
CA LEU A 128 3.32 -17.59 -4.09
C LEU A 128 4.67 -17.09 -3.52
N ARG A 129 4.82 -17.09 -2.18
CA ARG A 129 6.00 -16.58 -1.47
C ARG A 129 7.24 -17.48 -1.55
N THR A 130 7.11 -18.66 -2.16
CA THR A 130 8.17 -19.67 -2.28
C THR A 130 9.46 -19.12 -2.84
#